data_AF-A0A093I5F7-F1
#
_entry.id   AF-A0A093I5F7-F1
#
_cell.length_a   1.000
_cell.length_b   1.000
_cell.length_c   1.000
_cell.angle_alpha   90.00
_cell.angle_beta   90.00
_cell.angle_gamma   90.00
#
_symmetry.space_group_name_H-M   'P 1'
#
loop_
_entity.id
_entity.type
_entity.pdbx_description
1 polymer ?
#
loop_
_entity_poly.entity_id
_entity_poly.type
_entity_poly.pdbx_seq_one_letter_code
_entity_poly.pdbx_strand_id
1 'polypeptide(L)'
;FDSLPPVHYKETMSTLLLWIQQSETKLSMPQVTVAEYDIMEQRLRELKALQSSLQEQQKGLNYLSTTVEEMSRKAPAEVSKKYQSEIEGVLGRWKKLSAQLVEHCQKLEELMTKLQRFQ
;
A
#
# COMPACT_ATOMS: atom_id res chain seq x y z
N PHE A 1 -21.91 1.33 -26.39
CA PHE A 1 -20.97 0.81 -25.40
C PHE A 1 -20.09 1.98 -24.99
N ASP A 2 -20.27 2.51 -23.78
CA ASP A 2 -19.28 3.44 -23.23
C ASP A 2 -17.91 2.74 -23.25
N SER A 3 -16.85 3.46 -23.64
CA SER A 3 -15.52 2.90 -23.76
C SER A 3 -15.07 2.34 -22.40
N LEU A 4 -15.03 1.01 -22.29
CA LEU A 4 -14.48 0.32 -21.13
C LEU A 4 -12.95 0.27 -21.25
N PRO A 5 -12.18 0.64 -20.22
CA PRO A 5 -12.60 1.14 -18.92
C PRO A 5 -12.78 2.68 -18.93
N PRO A 6 -13.44 3.27 -17.91
CA PRO A 6 -13.49 4.72 -17.75
C PRO A 6 -12.10 5.35 -17.80
N VAL A 7 -11.97 6.56 -18.32
CA VAL A 7 -10.67 7.26 -18.47
C VAL A 7 -9.89 7.30 -17.16
N HIS A 8 -10.58 7.65 -16.06
CA HIS A 8 -9.99 7.76 -14.72
C HIS A 8 -9.53 6.41 -14.12
N TYR A 9 -9.97 5.27 -14.67
CA TYR A 9 -9.55 3.96 -14.19
C TYR A 9 -8.04 3.77 -14.37
N LYS A 10 -7.54 4.02 -15.59
CA LYS A 10 -6.12 3.80 -15.92
C LYS A 10 -5.20 4.76 -15.17
N GLU A 11 -5.63 6.01 -15.00
CA GLU A 11 -4.89 7.03 -14.25
C GLU A 11 -4.79 6.66 -12.76
N THR A 12 -5.92 6.26 -12.16
CA THR A 12 -5.96 5.85 -10.75
C THR A 12 -5.14 4.59 -10.52
N MET A 13 -5.24 3.60 -11.42
CA MET A 13 -4.46 2.37 -11.37
C MET A 13 -2.95 2.64 -11.41
N SER A 14 -2.51 3.46 -12.38
CA SER A 14 -1.10 3.80 -12.55
C SER A 14 -0.55 4.56 -11.33
N THR A 15 -1.32 5.52 -10.83
CA THR A 15 -0.97 6.31 -9.65
C THR A 15 -0.83 5.42 -8.42
N LEU A 16 -1.79 4.53 -8.18
CA LEU A 16 -1.80 3.64 -7.04
C LEU A 16 -0.65 2.61 -7.10
N LEU A 17 -0.42 2.02 -8.28
CA LEU A 17 0.68 1.08 -8.49
C LEU A 17 2.06 1.73 -8.26
N LEU A 18 2.23 2.96 -8.75
CA LEU A 18 3.46 3.73 -8.51
C LEU A 18 3.65 4.00 -7.02
N TRP A 19 2.59 4.42 -6.33
CA TRP A 19 2.63 4.67 -4.89
C TRP A 19 2.94 3.39 -4.10
N ILE A 20 2.31 2.25 -4.43
CA ILE A 20 2.58 0.95 -3.80
C ILE A 20 4.06 0.59 -4.00
N GLN A 21 4.57 0.71 -5.23
CA GLN A 21 5.96 0.39 -5.53
C GLN A 21 6.94 1.25 -4.72
N GLN A 22 6.70 2.56 -4.64
CA GLN A 22 7.53 3.48 -3.86
C GLN A 22 7.48 3.14 -2.36
N SER A 23 6.31 2.76 -1.86
CA SER A 23 6.08 2.42 -0.46
C SER A 23 6.75 1.09 -0.09
N GLU A 24 6.66 0.08 -0.94
CA GLU A 24 7.38 -1.19 -0.80
C GLU A 24 8.90 -0.96 -0.76
N THR A 25 9.44 -0.13 -1.67
CA THR A 25 10.86 0.25 -1.66
C THR A 25 11.26 0.96 -0.37
N LYS A 26 10.44 1.90 0.12
CA LYS A 26 10.68 2.58 1.40
C LYS A 26 10.71 1.60 2.56
N LEU A 27 9.84 0.58 2.54
CA LEU A 27 9.72 -0.40 3.61
C LEU A 27 10.88 -1.42 3.60
N SER A 28 11.42 -1.74 2.42
CA SER A 28 12.52 -2.70 2.27
C SER A 28 13.91 -2.15 2.59
N MET A 29 14.08 -0.83 2.72
CA MET A 29 15.39 -0.23 3.02
C MET A 29 15.89 -0.70 4.40
N PRO A 30 17.03 -1.43 4.47
CA PRO A 30 17.62 -1.81 5.73
C PRO A 30 18.16 -0.58 6.44
N GLN A 31 17.83 -0.43 7.72
CA GLN A 31 18.37 0.66 8.54
C GLN A 31 19.82 0.33 8.88
N VAL A 32 20.76 1.11 8.35
CA VAL A 32 22.18 1.01 8.69
C VAL A 32 22.32 1.44 10.15
N THR A 33 22.76 0.51 11.00
CA THR A 33 23.00 0.65 12.45
C THR A 33 21.80 1.08 13.30
N VAL A 34 20.96 0.09 13.63
CA VAL A 34 19.77 0.13 14.51
C VAL A 34 20.15 0.30 16.00
N ALA A 35 21.08 1.19 16.34
CA ALA A 35 21.60 1.32 17.71
C ALA A 35 21.31 2.67 18.39
N GLU A 36 20.93 3.71 17.65
CA GLU A 36 20.62 5.03 18.22
C GLU A 36 19.10 5.24 18.30
N TYR A 37 18.62 5.59 19.49
CA TYR A 37 17.19 5.82 19.76
C TYR A 37 16.59 6.87 18.81
N ASP A 38 17.34 7.94 18.52
CA ASP A 38 16.89 9.03 17.63
C ASP A 38 16.66 8.55 16.19
N ILE A 39 17.49 7.62 15.70
CA ILE A 39 17.31 7.01 14.37
C ILE A 39 16.05 6.14 14.36
N MET A 40 15.82 5.36 15.42
CA MET A 40 14.59 4.56 15.55
C MET A 40 13.35 5.44 15.62
N GLU A 41 13.39 6.54 16.39
CA GLU A 41 12.27 7.48 16.48
C GLU A 41 11.98 8.13 15.12
N GLN A 42 13.02 8.56 14.41
CA GLN A 42 12.87 9.11 13.07
C GLN A 42 12.24 8.11 12.12
N ARG A 43 12.68 6.84 12.16
CA ARG A 43 12.10 5.79 11.34
C ARG A 43 10.64 5.52 11.71
N LEU A 44 10.30 5.52 12.99
CA LEU A 44 8.93 5.33 13.43
C LEU A 44 8.02 6.45 12.91
N ARG A 45 8.49 7.70 12.92
CA ARG A 45 7.76 8.84 12.32
C ARG A 45 7.51 8.62 10.83
N GLU A 46 8.52 8.17 10.07
CA GLU A 46 8.37 7.88 8.64
C GLU A 46 7.34 6.77 8.37
N LEU A 47 7.39 5.68 9.14
CA LEU A 47 6.45 4.57 8.99
C LEU A 47 5.00 5.00 9.35
N LYS A 48 4.83 5.80 10.40
CA LYS A 48 3.51 6.37 10.76
C LYS A 48 2.98 7.32 9.70
N ALA A 49 3.84 8.17 9.12
CA ALA A 49 3.45 9.02 7.99
C ALA A 49 3.05 8.18 6.76
N LEU A 50 3.76 7.07 6.51
CA LEU A 50 3.39 6.13 5.45
C LEU A 50 2.04 5.44 5.74
N GLN A 51 1.71 5.13 7.00
CA GLN A 51 0.40 4.59 7.39
C GLN A 51 -0.72 5.60 7.10
N SER A 52 -0.52 6.88 7.42
CA SER A 52 -1.48 7.94 7.07
C SER A 52 -1.66 8.06 5.56
N SER A 53 -0.55 8.06 4.80
CA SER A 53 -0.62 8.07 3.33
C SER A 53 -1.35 6.84 2.77
N LEU A 54 -1.19 5.66 3.37
CA LEU A 54 -1.92 4.45 3.00
C LEU A 54 -3.44 4.65 3.19
N GLN A 55 -3.88 5.27 4.29
CA GLN A 55 -5.29 5.58 4.49
C GLN A 55 -5.84 6.55 3.43
N GLU A 56 -5.06 7.54 3.02
CA GLU A 56 -5.45 8.49 1.96
C GLU A 56 -5.60 7.81 0.59
N GLN A 57 -4.75 6.83 0.30
CA GLN A 57 -4.79 6.06 -0.96
C GLN A 57 -5.91 5.01 -1.00
N GLN A 58 -6.50 4.63 0.15
CA GLN A 58 -7.59 3.66 0.25
C GLN A 58 -8.79 4.03 -0.62
N LYS A 59 -9.08 5.33 -0.79
CA LYS A 59 -10.17 5.80 -1.65
C LYS A 59 -9.97 5.42 -3.13
N GLY A 60 -8.72 5.46 -3.60
CA GLY A 60 -8.37 5.07 -4.97
C GLY A 60 -8.53 3.57 -5.18
N LEU A 61 -8.11 2.77 -4.19
CA LEU A 61 -8.31 1.32 -4.20
C LEU A 61 -9.80 0.95 -4.21
N ASN A 62 -10.61 1.61 -3.38
CA ASN A 62 -12.06 1.39 -3.34
C ASN A 62 -12.71 1.74 -4.67
N TYR A 63 -12.37 2.89 -5.26
CA TYR A 63 -12.85 3.30 -6.58
C TYR A 63 -12.52 2.24 -7.65
N LEU A 64 -11.29 1.75 -7.69
CA LEU A 64 -10.88 0.73 -8.67
C LEU A 64 -11.66 -0.57 -8.47
N SER A 65 -11.82 -1.03 -7.23
CA SER A 65 -12.57 -2.25 -6.90
C SER A 65 -14.03 -2.15 -7.36
N THR A 66 -14.74 -1.08 -6.99
CA THR A 66 -16.12 -0.85 -7.42
C THR A 66 -16.23 -0.74 -8.94
N THR A 67 -15.31 -0.02 -9.58
CA THR A 67 -15.30 0.14 -11.04
C THR A 67 -15.14 -1.22 -11.74
N VAL A 68 -14.21 -2.07 -11.30
CA VAL A 68 -14.04 -3.42 -11.89
C VAL A 68 -15.28 -4.28 -11.70
N GLU A 69 -15.92 -4.21 -10.53
CA GLU A 69 -17.15 -4.94 -10.26
C GLU A 69 -18.27 -4.54 -11.21
N GLU A 70 -18.50 -3.23 -11.38
CA GLU A 70 -19.50 -2.69 -12.31
C GLU A 70 -19.21 -3.05 -13.77
N MET A 71 -17.95 -2.93 -14.19
CA MET A 71 -17.52 -3.30 -15.54
C MET A 71 -17.73 -4.80 -15.79
N SER A 72 -17.45 -5.64 -14.80
CA SER A 72 -17.59 -7.09 -14.91
C SER A 72 -19.02 -7.54 -15.18
N ARG A 73 -20.01 -6.77 -14.73
CA ARG A 73 -21.43 -7.05 -15.00
C ARG A 73 -21.85 -6.75 -16.45
N LYS A 74 -21.10 -5.91 -17.16
CA LYS A 74 -21.47 -5.37 -18.48
C LYS A 74 -20.52 -5.78 -19.61
N ALA A 75 -19.28 -6.16 -19.28
CA ALA A 75 -18.23 -6.48 -20.23
C ALA A 75 -18.27 -7.96 -20.68
N PRO A 76 -17.74 -8.30 -21.86
CA PRO A 76 -17.45 -9.68 -22.24
C PRO A 76 -16.54 -10.38 -21.20
N ALA A 77 -16.67 -11.70 -21.08
CA ALA A 77 -16.00 -12.49 -20.04
C ALA A 77 -14.48 -12.32 -20.05
N GLU A 78 -13.87 -12.26 -21.22
CA GLU A 78 -12.44 -12.10 -21.44
C GLU A 78 -11.95 -10.74 -20.93
N VAL A 79 -12.72 -9.68 -21.19
CA VAL A 79 -12.42 -8.32 -20.75
C VAL A 79 -12.60 -8.19 -19.24
N SER A 80 -13.69 -8.76 -18.70
CA SER A 80 -13.93 -8.81 -17.26
C SER A 80 -12.82 -9.53 -16.51
N LYS A 81 -12.44 -10.74 -16.97
CA LYS A 81 -11.37 -11.55 -16.36
C LYS A 81 -10.03 -10.81 -16.34
N LYS A 82 -9.70 -10.07 -17.40
CA LYS A 82 -8.48 -9.26 -17.46
C LYS A 82 -8.44 -8.22 -16.33
N TYR A 83 -9.49 -7.40 -16.19
CA TYR A 83 -9.51 -6.34 -15.17
C TYR A 83 -9.67 -6.87 -13.75
N GLN A 84 -10.35 -8.01 -13.57
CA GLN A 84 -10.41 -8.72 -12.29
C GLN A 84 -9.02 -9.18 -11.84
N SER A 85 -8.26 -9.83 -12.73
CA SER A 85 -6.90 -10.27 -12.41
C SER A 85 -5.97 -9.08 -12.10
N GLU A 86 -6.12 -7.96 -12.81
CA GLU A 86 -5.36 -6.74 -12.56
C GLU A 86 -5.63 -6.16 -11.15
N ILE A 87 -6.91 -6.01 -10.77
CA ILE A 87 -7.26 -5.47 -9.45
C ILE A 87 -6.92 -6.44 -8.32
N GLU A 88 -7.05 -7.75 -8.53
CA GLU A 88 -6.63 -8.77 -7.55
C GLU A 88 -5.15 -8.66 -7.23
N GLY A 89 -4.30 -8.44 -8.24
CA GLY A 89 -2.87 -8.20 -8.04
C GLY A 89 -2.59 -6.97 -7.18
N VAL A 90 -3.29 -5.87 -7.45
CA VAL A 90 -3.17 -4.61 -6.68
C VAL A 90 -3.65 -4.81 -5.24
N LEU A 91 -4.80 -5.45 -5.03
CA LEU A 91 -5.36 -5.76 -3.71
C LEU A 91 -4.42 -6.67 -2.91
N GLY A 92 -3.80 -7.65 -3.56
CA GLY A 92 -2.82 -8.54 -2.94
C GLY A 92 -1.59 -7.78 -2.42
N ARG A 93 -0.99 -6.94 -3.28
CA ARG A 93 0.15 -6.09 -2.89
C ARG A 93 -0.22 -5.11 -1.78
N TRP A 94 -1.40 -4.48 -1.88
CA TRP A 94 -1.91 -3.56 -0.87
C TRP A 94 -2.04 -4.22 0.51
N LYS A 95 -2.68 -5.40 0.58
CA LYS A 95 -2.84 -6.16 1.83
C LYS A 95 -1.49 -6.51 2.44
N LYS A 96 -0.55 -6.97 1.61
CA LYS A 96 0.81 -7.29 2.05
C LYS A 96 1.52 -6.06 2.60
N LEU A 97 1.53 -4.95 1.87
CA LEU A 97 2.15 -3.70 2.29
C LEU A 97 1.57 -3.20 3.62
N SER A 98 0.24 -3.20 3.75
CA SER A 98 -0.46 -2.80 4.97
C SER A 98 -0.05 -3.65 6.18
N ALA A 99 -0.04 -4.97 6.02
CA ALA A 99 0.37 -5.89 7.08
C ALA A 99 1.85 -5.69 7.49
N GLN A 100 2.75 -5.60 6.51
CA GLN A 100 4.18 -5.40 6.78
C GLN A 100 4.45 -4.05 7.46
N LEU A 101 3.70 -3.00 7.10
CA LEU A 101 3.84 -1.68 7.69
C LEU A 101 3.45 -1.67 9.18
N VAL A 102 2.34 -2.34 9.53
CA VAL A 102 1.94 -2.52 10.94
C VAL A 102 3.00 -3.31 11.71
N GLU A 103 3.46 -4.44 11.15
CA GLU A 103 4.48 -5.28 11.77
C GLU A 103 5.79 -4.51 12.01
N HIS A 104 6.22 -3.69 11.06
CA HIS A 104 7.44 -2.89 11.19
C HIS A 104 7.32 -1.82 12.28
N CYS A 105 6.18 -1.11 12.36
CA CYS A 105 5.94 -0.16 13.44
C CYS A 105 6.01 -0.84 14.81
N GLN A 106 5.30 -1.97 14.98
CA GLN A 106 5.25 -2.70 16.25
C GLN A 106 6.64 -3.19 16.68
N LYS A 107 7.39 -3.82 15.79
CA LYS A 107 8.76 -4.28 16.09
C LYS A 107 9.68 -3.14 16.52
N LEU A 108 9.57 -1.99 15.85
CA LEU A 108 10.41 -0.83 16.16
C LEU A 108 10.03 -0.22 17.52
N GLU A 109 8.74 -0.06 17.80
CA GLU A 109 8.24 0.41 19.10
C GLU A 109 8.65 -0.53 20.25
N GLU A 110 8.60 -1.84 20.05
CA GLU A 110 9.07 -2.84 21.03
C GLU A 110 10.58 -2.74 21.28
N LEU A 111 11.39 -2.55 20.23
CA LEU A 111 12.84 -2.37 20.36
C LEU A 111 13.18 -1.08 21.12
N MET A 112 12.54 0.03 20.76
CA MET A 112 12.70 1.31 21.45
C MET A 112 12.32 1.21 22.94
N THR A 113 11.19 0.56 23.23
CA THR A 113 10.75 0.32 24.62
C THR A 113 11.77 -0.50 25.41
N LYS A 114 12.40 -1.51 24.79
CA LYS A 114 13.47 -2.30 25.43
C LYS A 114 14.70 -1.43 25.71
N LEU A 115 15.17 -0.66 24.73
CA LEU A 115 16.34 0.22 24.90
C LEU A 115 16.15 1.21 26.06
N GLN A 116 14.98 1.84 26.17
CA GLN A 116 14.65 2.75 27.27
C GLN A 116 14.67 2.10 28.66
N ARG A 117 14.47 0.77 28.76
CA ARG A 117 14.53 0.04 30.04
C ARG A 117 15.96 -0.35 30.44
N PHE A 118 16.89 -0.39 29.48
CA PHE A 118 18.28 -0.77 29.69
C PHE A 118 19.24 0.43 29.74
N GLN A 119 18.77 1.63 29.41
CA GLN A 119 19.42 2.91 29.70
C GLN A 119 19.01 3.43 31.07
#